data_AF-V6HVJ6-F1
#
_entry.id   AF-V6HVJ6-F1
#
_cell.length_a   1.000
_cell.length_b   1.000
_cell.length_c   1.000
_cell.angle_alpha   90.00
_cell.angle_beta   90.00
_cell.angle_gamma   90.00
#
_symmetry.space_group_name_H-M   'P 1'
#
loop_
_entity.id
_entity.type
_entity.pdbx_description
1 polymer ?
#
loop_
_entity_poly.entity_id
_entity_poly.type
_entity_poly.pdbx_seq_one_letter_code
_entity_poly.pdbx_strand_id
1 'polypeptide(L)'
;MEKMAILEKPPFHRFKRSLFFELSRFLFLLFFLYSCQSVEFIPDIVYREDLIRTHKQSWKDIEILKEAPRRREYEVYGRILIRNFGDGKTDKYYYDQIKKELFDRGMDGMFLAAKGIVSMPPTIFQSGTANGYSANFAELPQEARVLEGIAFRYKEPEEDGKTSR
;
A
#
# COMPACT_ATOMS: atom_id res chain seq x y z
N MET A 1 23.15 -5.29 -72.89
CA MET A 1 22.71 -4.23 -71.95
C MET A 1 22.04 -4.91 -70.77
N GLU A 2 22.80 -5.21 -69.72
CA GLU A 2 22.29 -5.76 -68.46
C GLU A 2 21.50 -4.68 -67.71
N LYS A 3 20.28 -4.99 -67.30
CA LYS A 3 19.56 -4.20 -66.29
C LYS A 3 19.66 -4.95 -64.97
N MET A 4 20.47 -4.41 -64.05
CA MET A 4 20.55 -4.87 -62.67
C MET A 4 19.25 -4.54 -61.93
N ALA A 5 18.63 -5.55 -61.34
CA ALA A 5 17.50 -5.40 -60.44
C ALA A 5 18.01 -4.94 -59.06
N ILE A 6 17.66 -3.72 -58.65
CA ILE A 6 17.88 -3.22 -57.30
C ILE A 6 16.74 -3.76 -56.42
N LEU A 7 17.08 -4.69 -55.53
CA LEU A 7 16.16 -5.26 -54.55
C LEU A 7 16.03 -4.28 -53.36
N GLU A 8 15.02 -3.42 -53.38
CA GLU A 8 14.66 -2.57 -52.23
C GLU A 8 14.20 -3.44 -51.04
N LYS A 9 14.99 -3.44 -49.95
CA LYS A 9 14.56 -4.04 -48.68
C LYS A 9 13.46 -3.18 -48.04
N PRO A 10 12.31 -3.75 -47.61
CA PRO A 10 11.24 -2.98 -47.00
C PRO A 10 11.64 -2.47 -45.60
N PRO A 11 11.03 -1.37 -45.11
CA PRO A 11 11.45 -0.65 -43.91
C PRO A 11 10.97 -1.35 -42.63
N PHE A 12 11.41 -2.59 -42.39
CA PHE A 12 10.99 -3.43 -41.27
C PHE A 12 11.37 -2.81 -39.89
N HIS A 13 12.36 -1.93 -39.88
CA HIS A 13 12.90 -1.33 -38.65
C HIS A 13 12.05 -0.15 -38.11
N ARG A 14 11.31 0.56 -38.96
CA ARG A 14 10.41 1.65 -38.52
C ARG A 14 9.14 1.09 -37.87
N PHE A 15 8.62 -0.02 -38.41
CA PHE A 15 7.41 -0.65 -37.89
C PHE A 15 7.59 -1.23 -36.48
N LYS A 16 8.73 -1.89 -36.22
CA LYS A 16 9.05 -2.38 -34.87
C LYS A 16 9.16 -1.25 -33.84
N ARG A 17 9.83 -0.14 -34.16
CA ARG A 17 9.96 1.01 -33.24
C ARG A 17 8.61 1.64 -32.88
N SER A 18 7.69 1.75 -33.84
CA SER A 18 6.33 2.25 -33.58
C SER A 18 5.55 1.33 -32.66
N LEU A 19 5.63 0.01 -32.88
CA LEU A 19 4.93 -0.98 -32.07
C LEU A 19 5.46 -1.02 -30.62
N PHE A 20 6.79 -0.93 -30.43
CA PHE A 20 7.42 -0.86 -29.11
C PHE A 20 7.03 0.41 -28.34
N PHE A 21 6.86 1.54 -29.04
CA PHE A 21 6.50 2.81 -28.42
C PHE A 21 5.04 2.83 -27.92
N GLU A 22 4.12 2.28 -28.72
CA GLU A 22 2.71 2.12 -28.32
C GLU A 22 2.55 1.10 -27.19
N LEU A 23 3.29 -0.01 -27.24
CA LEU A 23 3.26 -1.01 -26.16
C LEU A 23 3.81 -0.45 -24.84
N SER A 24 4.87 0.38 -24.91
CA SER A 24 5.44 1.05 -23.73
C SER A 24 4.46 2.05 -23.10
N ARG A 25 3.74 2.83 -23.91
CA ARG A 25 2.69 3.75 -23.43
C ARG A 25 1.54 3.01 -22.78
N PHE A 26 1.11 1.90 -23.36
CA PHE A 26 0.05 1.06 -22.81
C PHE A 26 0.48 0.44 -21.46
N LEU A 27 1.72 -0.05 -21.36
CA LEU A 27 2.26 -0.57 -20.10
C LEU A 27 2.35 0.50 -19.01
N PHE A 28 2.75 1.72 -19.39
CA PHE A 28 2.84 2.86 -18.48
C PHE A 28 1.44 3.22 -17.94
N LEU A 29 0.43 3.33 -18.81
CA LEU A 29 -0.97 3.56 -18.41
C LEU A 29 -1.50 2.46 -17.49
N LEU A 30 -1.19 1.18 -17.76
CA LEU A 30 -1.57 0.07 -16.88
C LEU A 30 -0.96 0.21 -15.48
N PHE A 31 0.28 0.68 -15.39
CA PHE A 31 0.98 0.84 -14.12
C PHE A 31 0.31 1.89 -13.21
N PHE A 32 -0.16 3.01 -13.78
CA PHE A 32 -0.87 4.05 -13.01
C PHE A 32 -2.23 3.60 -12.49
N LEU A 33 -2.91 2.70 -13.22
CA LEU A 33 -4.21 2.19 -12.79
C LEU A 33 -4.11 1.17 -11.64
N TYR A 34 -2.93 0.59 -11.39
CA TYR A 34 -2.72 -0.44 -10.36
C TYR A 34 -2.38 0.09 -8.96
N SER A 35 -2.22 1.40 -8.77
CA SER A 35 -1.68 2.00 -7.54
C SER A 35 -2.72 2.61 -6.58
N CYS A 36 -4.00 2.24 -6.65
CA CYS A 36 -5.04 2.81 -5.79
C CYS A 36 -5.17 2.12 -4.42
N GLN A 37 -4.06 1.83 -3.74
CA GLN A 37 -4.06 1.21 -2.41
C GLN A 37 -3.02 1.87 -1.51
N SER A 38 -3.41 2.22 -0.28
CA SER A 38 -2.48 2.68 0.74
C SER A 38 -2.59 1.86 2.04
N VAL A 39 -1.44 1.47 2.57
CA VAL A 39 -1.27 1.03 3.96
C VAL A 39 -0.58 2.19 4.66
N GLU A 40 -1.21 2.72 5.70
CA GLU A 40 -0.72 3.90 6.41
C GLU A 40 -0.54 3.55 7.88
N PHE A 41 0.63 3.86 8.44
CA PHE A 41 0.86 3.78 9.87
C PHE A 41 0.77 5.18 10.46
N ILE A 42 -0.12 5.34 11.42
CA ILE A 42 -0.29 6.55 12.20
C ILE A 42 0.40 6.32 13.55
N PRO A 43 1.55 6.98 13.81
CA PRO A 43 2.22 6.87 15.09
C PRO A 43 1.36 7.48 16.20
N ASP A 44 1.42 6.88 17.39
CA ASP A 44 0.86 7.48 18.60
C ASP A 44 1.88 8.42 19.25
N ILE A 45 1.46 9.25 20.20
CA ILE A 45 2.28 10.29 20.87
C ILE A 45 3.55 9.69 21.53
N VAL A 46 3.49 8.41 21.88
CA VAL A 46 4.58 7.66 22.53
C VAL A 46 5.65 7.18 21.53
N TYR A 47 5.37 7.20 20.23
CA TYR A 47 6.29 6.71 19.20
C TYR A 47 7.48 7.64 19.03
N ARG A 48 8.69 7.09 19.19
CA ARG A 48 9.95 7.74 18.82
C ARG A 48 10.64 6.89 17.76
N GLU A 49 10.88 7.49 16.59
CA GLU A 49 11.58 6.86 15.46
C GLU A 49 13.02 6.44 15.84
N ASP A 50 13.62 7.09 16.84
CA ASP A 50 14.98 6.80 17.29
C ASP A 50 15.10 5.47 18.07
N LEU A 51 13.97 4.89 18.52
CA LEU A 51 13.90 3.70 19.38
C LEU A 51 13.26 2.51 18.65
N ILE A 52 13.71 2.26 17.42
CA ILE A 52 13.33 1.08 16.63
C ILE A 52 14.03 -0.15 17.23
N ARG A 53 13.29 -0.94 18.01
CA ARG A 53 13.75 -2.22 18.57
C ARG A 53 12.65 -3.25 18.34
N THR A 54 12.77 -4.03 17.27
CA THR A 54 11.91 -5.21 17.07
C THR A 54 12.52 -6.40 17.77
N HIS A 55 11.68 -7.23 18.40
CA HIS A 55 12.10 -8.53 18.94
C HIS A 55 12.10 -9.63 17.86
N LYS A 56 11.68 -9.30 16.63
CA LYS A 56 11.53 -10.26 15.53
C LYS A 56 12.71 -10.19 14.58
N GLN A 57 13.17 -11.35 14.10
CA GLN A 57 14.29 -11.46 13.16
C GLN A 57 13.86 -11.26 11.70
N SER A 58 12.61 -11.57 11.38
CA SER A 58 12.04 -11.42 10.05
C SER A 58 10.66 -10.78 10.10
N TRP A 59 10.32 -10.04 9.05
CA TRP A 59 8.96 -9.54 8.81
C TRP A 59 7.91 -10.67 8.83
N LYS A 60 8.29 -11.91 8.50
CA LYS A 60 7.38 -13.06 8.55
C LYS A 60 6.89 -13.38 9.97
N ASP A 61 7.72 -13.10 10.97
CA ASP A 61 7.50 -13.45 12.38
C ASP A 61 6.62 -12.43 13.11
N ILE A 62 6.23 -11.35 12.43
CA ILE A 62 5.31 -10.35 12.95
C ILE A 62 3.92 -10.96 13.12
N GLU A 63 3.37 -10.71 14.30
CA GLU A 63 2.12 -11.29 14.74
C GLU A 63 0.95 -10.40 14.33
N ILE A 64 0.01 -10.95 13.58
CA ILE A 64 -1.28 -10.31 13.31
C ILE A 64 -2.33 -11.06 14.10
N LEU A 65 -2.78 -10.46 15.19
CA LEU A 65 -3.73 -11.03 16.13
C LEU A 65 -5.14 -10.51 15.84
N LYS A 66 -6.15 -11.34 16.14
CA LYS A 66 -7.56 -10.90 16.04
C LYS A 66 -7.98 -10.04 17.23
N GLU A 67 -7.34 -10.25 18.38
CA GLU A 67 -7.61 -9.56 19.63
C GLU A 67 -6.30 -9.15 20.29
N ALA A 68 -6.37 -8.23 21.24
CA ALA A 68 -5.23 -7.77 22.01
C ALA A 68 -4.50 -8.94 22.72
N PRO A 69 -3.15 -8.90 22.80
CA PRO A 69 -2.38 -9.90 23.54
C PRO A 69 -2.81 -9.94 25.03
N ARG A 70 -3.29 -11.10 25.51
CA ARG A 70 -3.70 -11.26 26.92
C ARG A 70 -2.61 -11.82 27.84
N ARG A 71 -1.58 -12.43 27.26
CA ARG A 71 -0.58 -13.25 28.00
C ARG A 71 0.74 -12.54 28.27
N ARG A 72 1.00 -11.44 27.57
CA ARG A 72 2.25 -10.69 27.67
C ARG A 72 1.92 -9.22 27.75
N GLU A 73 2.68 -8.50 28.57
CA GLU A 73 2.59 -7.05 28.60
C GLU A 73 3.09 -6.47 27.28
N TYR A 74 2.37 -5.47 26.79
CA TYR A 74 2.67 -4.80 25.54
C TYR A 74 2.42 -3.31 25.69
N GLU A 75 3.08 -2.54 24.84
CA GLU A 75 2.86 -1.12 24.67
C GLU A 75 2.38 -0.86 23.25
N VAL A 76 1.47 0.12 23.13
CA VAL A 76 0.89 0.54 21.85
C VAL A 76 1.71 1.71 21.32
N TYR A 77 2.07 1.64 20.04
CA TYR A 77 2.93 2.63 19.39
C TYR A 77 2.26 3.32 18.20
N GLY A 78 1.09 2.86 17.79
CA GLY A 78 0.39 3.46 16.68
C GLY A 78 -0.72 2.59 16.15
N ARG A 79 -1.29 3.05 15.04
CA ARG A 79 -2.40 2.40 14.34
C ARG A 79 -2.01 2.17 12.90
N ILE A 80 -2.39 1.04 12.35
CA ILE A 80 -2.33 0.76 10.91
C ILE A 80 -3.72 0.90 10.33
N LEU A 81 -3.83 1.72 9.30
CA LEU A 81 -5.02 1.89 8.50
C LEU A 81 -4.77 1.30 7.12
N ILE A 82 -5.66 0.41 6.72
CA ILE A 82 -5.71 -0.12 5.36
C ILE A 82 -6.97 0.42 4.73
N ARG A 83 -6.81 1.25 3.69
CA ARG A 83 -7.92 1.72 2.87
C ARG A 83 -7.93 0.88 1.60
N ASN A 84 -8.95 0.04 1.48
CA ASN A 84 -9.16 -0.77 0.29
C ASN A 84 -10.23 -0.12 -0.60
N PHE A 85 -9.78 0.40 -1.74
CA PHE A 85 -10.62 0.96 -2.78
C PHE A 85 -10.96 -0.15 -3.80
N GLY A 86 -11.78 -1.12 -3.39
CA GLY A 86 -12.45 -2.06 -4.30
C GLY A 86 -11.56 -2.95 -5.19
N ASP A 87 -10.27 -3.11 -4.89
CA ASP A 87 -9.27 -3.56 -5.89
C ASP A 87 -9.18 -5.10 -6.09
N GLY A 88 -10.14 -5.88 -5.55
CA GLY A 88 -10.25 -7.32 -5.80
C GLY A 88 -9.10 -8.22 -5.29
N LYS A 89 -8.07 -7.66 -4.62
CA LYS A 89 -6.94 -8.43 -4.07
C LYS A 89 -7.34 -9.27 -2.86
N THR A 90 -6.65 -10.38 -2.65
CA THR A 90 -6.90 -11.29 -1.52
C THR A 90 -6.37 -10.72 -0.20
N ASP A 91 -7.08 -10.97 0.90
CA ASP A 91 -6.72 -10.53 2.27
C ASP A 91 -5.24 -10.84 2.63
N LYS A 92 -4.70 -11.93 2.10
CA LYS A 92 -3.31 -12.35 2.31
C LYS A 92 -2.29 -11.33 1.82
N TYR A 93 -2.50 -10.73 0.65
CA TYR A 93 -1.59 -9.72 0.10
C TYR A 93 -1.49 -8.50 1.03
N TYR A 94 -2.62 -8.09 1.59
CA TYR A 94 -2.67 -6.99 2.55
C TYR A 94 -1.90 -7.32 3.83
N TYR A 95 -2.08 -8.53 4.37
CA TYR A 95 -1.34 -8.96 5.56
C TYR A 95 0.18 -8.98 5.37
N ASP A 96 0.67 -9.38 4.19
CA ASP A 96 2.10 -9.36 3.90
C ASP A 96 2.66 -7.93 3.83
N GLN A 97 1.90 -6.97 3.28
CA GLN A 97 2.29 -5.56 3.27
C GLN A 97 2.33 -4.97 4.67
N ILE A 98 1.31 -5.23 5.49
CA ILE A 98 1.28 -4.79 6.89
C ILE A 98 2.48 -5.31 7.66
N LYS A 99 2.81 -6.59 7.49
CA LYS A 99 3.97 -7.19 8.18
C LYS A 99 5.26 -6.45 7.84
N LYS A 100 5.50 -6.12 6.57
CA LYS A 100 6.68 -5.34 6.17
C LYS A 100 6.67 -3.96 6.80
N GLU A 101 5.54 -3.27 6.71
CA GLU A 101 5.34 -1.92 7.23
C GLU A 101 5.54 -1.83 8.76
N LEU A 102 5.15 -2.89 9.49
CA LEU A 102 5.39 -3.05 10.93
C LEU A 102 6.86 -3.39 11.24
N PHE A 103 7.49 -4.22 10.41
CA PHE A 103 8.89 -4.61 10.58
C PHE A 103 9.81 -3.42 10.43
N ASP A 104 9.59 -2.62 9.38
CA ASP A 104 10.39 -1.44 9.08
C ASP A 104 10.29 -0.39 10.21
N ARG A 105 9.18 -0.38 10.96
CA ARG A 105 8.98 0.48 12.14
C ARG A 105 9.39 -0.15 13.47
N GLY A 106 9.92 -1.37 13.46
CA GLY A 106 10.38 -2.05 14.66
C GLY A 106 9.26 -2.49 15.61
N MET A 107 8.11 -2.89 15.07
CA MET A 107 6.99 -3.42 15.84
C MET A 107 7.08 -4.94 15.94
N ASP A 108 6.44 -5.53 16.96
CA ASP A 108 6.38 -7.00 17.11
C ASP A 108 5.10 -7.60 16.52
N GLY A 109 4.06 -6.79 16.44
CA GLY A 109 2.76 -7.23 15.95
C GLY A 109 1.72 -6.13 15.88
N MET A 110 0.52 -6.53 15.46
CA MET A 110 -0.68 -5.74 15.57
C MET A 110 -1.87 -6.62 15.98
N PHE A 111 -2.89 -6.02 16.55
CA PHE A 111 -4.20 -6.64 16.71
C PHE A 111 -5.28 -5.84 16.00
N LEU A 112 -6.34 -6.52 15.54
CA LEU A 112 -7.47 -5.87 14.88
C LEU A 112 -8.28 -5.04 15.89
N ALA A 113 -8.52 -3.77 15.56
CA ALA A 113 -9.31 -2.86 16.40
C ALA A 113 -10.69 -2.61 15.80
N ALA A 114 -10.76 -2.34 14.50
CA ALA A 114 -12.02 -2.10 13.82
C ALA A 114 -11.97 -2.56 12.36
N LYS A 115 -13.13 -2.98 11.85
CA LYS A 115 -13.37 -3.20 10.44
C LYS A 115 -14.63 -2.43 10.08
N GLY A 116 -14.51 -1.45 9.19
CA GLY A 116 -15.60 -0.53 8.88
C GLY A 116 -15.63 -0.11 7.42
N ILE A 117 -16.70 0.58 7.06
CA ILE A 117 -16.80 1.34 5.81
C ILE A 117 -16.74 2.80 6.20
N VAL A 118 -15.77 3.53 5.67
CA VAL A 118 -15.65 4.97 5.91
C VAL A 118 -16.09 5.68 4.62
N SER A 119 -16.98 6.67 4.76
CA SER A 119 -17.34 7.52 3.62
C SER A 119 -16.16 8.40 3.27
N MET A 120 -15.73 8.32 2.02
CA MET A 120 -14.71 9.20 1.47
C MET A 120 -15.40 10.44 0.88
N PRO A 121 -14.71 11.59 0.83
CA PRO A 121 -15.18 12.74 0.08
C PRO A 121 -15.51 12.30 -1.37
N PRO A 122 -16.67 12.68 -1.92
CA PRO A 122 -17.05 12.28 -3.26
C PRO A 122 -16.08 12.86 -4.28
N THR A 123 -15.74 12.07 -5.30
CA THR A 123 -15.02 12.61 -6.46
C THR A 123 -16.01 13.39 -7.30
N ILE A 124 -15.75 14.70 -7.42
CA ILE A 124 -16.60 15.63 -8.16
C ILE A 124 -16.05 15.75 -9.59
N PHE A 125 -16.86 15.38 -10.56
CA PHE A 125 -16.56 15.64 -11.97
C PHE A 125 -17.36 16.84 -12.44
N GLN A 126 -16.63 17.90 -12.82
CA GLN A 126 -17.21 19.10 -13.40
C GLN A 126 -16.73 19.21 -14.85
N SER A 127 -17.66 19.08 -15.81
CA SER A 127 -17.34 19.28 -17.23
C SER A 127 -17.71 20.69 -17.66
N GLY A 128 -16.79 21.41 -18.30
CA GLY A 128 -17.05 22.76 -18.84
C GLY A 128 -17.58 22.77 -20.27
N THR A 129 -18.37 23.79 -20.60
CA THR A 129 -18.65 24.19 -21.98
C THR A 129 -17.47 25.01 -22.54
N ALA A 130 -17.37 25.13 -23.87
CA ALA A 130 -16.34 25.94 -24.53
C ALA A 130 -16.33 27.41 -24.10
N ASN A 131 -17.45 27.91 -23.55
CA ASN A 131 -17.62 29.27 -23.07
C ASN A 131 -17.26 29.45 -21.58
N GLY A 132 -16.75 28.41 -20.90
CA GLY A 132 -16.32 28.47 -19.50
C GLY A 132 -17.42 28.20 -18.47
N TYR A 133 -18.66 27.94 -18.88
CA TYR A 133 -19.74 27.54 -17.96
C TYR A 133 -19.69 26.05 -17.65
N SER A 134 -20.01 25.65 -16.41
CA SER A 134 -20.19 24.24 -16.04
C SER A 134 -21.41 23.63 -16.73
N ALA A 135 -21.21 22.57 -17.52
CA ALA A 135 -22.25 21.88 -18.27
C ALA A 135 -22.87 20.71 -17.48
N ASN A 136 -22.04 19.91 -16.80
CA ASN A 136 -22.48 18.74 -16.04
C ASN A 136 -21.68 18.65 -14.74
N PHE A 137 -22.36 18.17 -13.71
CA PHE A 137 -21.83 17.92 -12.39
C PHE A 137 -22.23 16.51 -11.97
N ALA A 138 -21.25 15.67 -11.67
CA ALA A 138 -21.49 14.33 -11.17
C ALA A 138 -20.70 14.12 -9.87
N GLU A 139 -21.41 13.75 -8.81
CA GLU A 139 -20.82 13.33 -7.54
C GLU A 139 -20.86 11.80 -7.48
N LEU A 140 -19.70 11.18 -7.37
CA LEU A 140 -19.59 9.76 -7.11
C LEU A 140 -19.27 9.57 -5.63
N PRO A 141 -20.25 9.20 -4.78
CA PRO A 141 -19.97 8.85 -3.39
C PRO A 141 -19.06 7.62 -3.37
N GLN A 142 -17.89 7.77 -2.74
CA GLN A 142 -16.93 6.69 -2.61
C GLN A 142 -16.99 6.12 -1.20
N GLU A 143 -17.22 4.82 -1.11
CA GLU A 143 -17.11 4.06 0.14
C GLU A 143 -15.81 3.28 0.12
N ALA A 144 -14.95 3.51 1.12
CA ALA A 144 -13.73 2.72 1.29
C ALA A 144 -13.91 1.75 2.46
N ARG A 145 -13.56 0.49 2.23
CA ARG A 145 -13.43 -0.47 3.33
C ARG A 145 -12.15 -0.16 4.08
N VAL A 146 -12.28 0.18 5.35
CA VAL A 146 -11.15 0.49 6.23
C VAL A 146 -10.97 -0.65 7.22
N LEU A 147 -9.75 -1.18 7.26
CA LEU A 147 -9.32 -2.08 8.32
C LEU A 147 -8.35 -1.31 9.21
N GLU A 148 -8.66 -1.26 10.50
CA GLU A 148 -7.84 -0.60 11.52
C GLU A 148 -7.22 -1.66 12.42
N GLY A 149 -5.90 -1.59 12.53
CA GLY A 149 -5.08 -2.37 13.44
C GLY A 149 -4.39 -1.48 14.46
N ILE A 150 -4.22 -1.97 15.68
CA ILE A 150 -3.37 -1.34 16.69
C ILE A 150 -2.03 -2.06 16.70
N ALA A 151 -0.96 -1.31 16.45
CA ALA A 151 0.41 -1.81 16.45
C ALA A 151 1.01 -1.78 17.85
N PHE A 152 1.71 -2.85 18.22
CA PHE A 152 2.28 -2.99 19.54
C PHE A 152 3.70 -3.57 19.52
N ARG A 153 4.40 -3.36 20.64
CA ARG A 153 5.65 -4.01 21.00
C ARG A 153 5.49 -4.69 22.35
N TYR A 154 6.08 -5.86 22.52
CA TYR A 154 6.14 -6.50 23.83
C TYR A 154 7.10 -5.74 24.73
N LYS A 155 6.75 -5.60 26.01
CA LYS A 155 7.72 -5.12 26.99
C LYS A 155 8.76 -6.20 27.21
N GLU A 156 10.03 -5.81 27.30
CA GLU A 156 11.04 -6.71 27.81
C GLU A 156 10.64 -7.09 29.24
N PRO A 157 10.71 -8.38 29.63
CA PRO A 157 10.57 -8.73 31.02
C PRO A 157 11.63 -7.94 31.78
N GLU A 158 11.24 -7.23 32.83
CA GLU A 158 12.22 -6.73 33.80
C GLU A 158 12.99 -7.97 34.24
N GLU A 159 14.27 -8.08 33.85
CA GLU A 159 15.18 -8.99 34.51
C GLU A 159 15.23 -8.54 35.96
N ASP A 160 14.38 -9.14 36.78
CA ASP A 160 14.43 -9.02 38.24
C ASP A 160 15.88 -9.19 38.66
N GLY A 161 16.46 -8.08 39.08
CA GLY A 161 17.89 -7.95 39.23
C GLY A 161 18.49 -8.99 40.19
N LYS A 162 19.68 -9.42 39.82
CA LYS A 162 20.74 -9.95 40.70
C LYS A 162 20.57 -11.38 41.20
N THR A 163 20.94 -12.33 40.35
CA THR A 163 21.97 -13.31 40.74
C THR A 163 23.33 -12.62 40.72
N SER A 164 23.76 -12.08 41.85
CA SER A 164 25.18 -11.79 42.10
C SER A 164 25.45 -11.67 43.60
N ARG A 165 25.98 -12.79 44.11
CA ARG A 165 26.68 -13.03 45.39
C ARG A 165 25.83 -13.15 46.66
#